data_AF-A0A6N4TAT8-F1
#
_entry.id   AF-A0A6N4TAT8-F1
#
_cell.length_a   1.000
_cell.length_b   1.000
_cell.length_c   1.000
_cell.angle_alpha   90.00
_cell.angle_beta   90.00
_cell.angle_gamma   90.00
#
_symmetry.space_group_name_H-M   'P 1'
#
loop_
_entity.id
_entity.type
_entity.pdbx_description
1 polymer ?
#
loop_
_entity_poly.entity_id
_entity_poly.type
_entity_poly.pdbx_seq_one_letter_code
_entity_poly.pdbx_strand_id
1 'polypeptide(L)'
;MKMYILVKEDVPLGFAMVAVAHASLAGYLRFQDTPEVKAWLAGPFFKAVCRVNAKEFDNAKLVEDHVVLTESALDHREVAIVFKPREEWPKMFRFLKLYRDLPAQKNLDKL
;
A
#
# COMPACT_ATOMS: atom_id res chain seq x y z
N MET A 1 4.67 7.84 13.22
CA MET A 1 4.99 6.64 12.40
C MET A 1 3.83 6.15 11.55
N LYS A 2 4.11 5.69 10.32
CA LYS A 2 3.10 5.14 9.39
C LYS A 2 3.65 3.95 8.61
N MET A 3 2.81 2.96 8.35
CA MET A 3 3.01 1.89 7.36
C MET A 3 2.39 2.30 6.02
N TYR A 4 3.15 2.22 4.93
CA TYR A 4 2.59 2.36 3.58
C TYR A 4 2.27 0.99 2.99
N ILE A 5 1.12 0.93 2.31
CA ILE A 5 0.72 -0.18 1.45
C ILE A 5 0.41 0.42 0.08
N LEU A 6 1.12 0.00 -0.95
CA LEU A 6 0.92 0.47 -2.32
C LEU A 6 0.28 -0.65 -3.12
N VAL A 7 -0.84 -0.35 -3.78
CA VAL A 7 -1.58 -1.29 -4.62
C VAL A 7 -1.45 -0.83 -6.06
N LYS A 8 -1.10 -1.74 -6.97
CA LYS A 8 -1.05 -1.41 -8.40
C LYS A 8 -2.44 -0.99 -8.89
N GLU A 9 -2.47 0.06 -9.69
CA GLU A 9 -3.72 0.70 -10.11
C GLU A 9 -4.62 -0.16 -11.00
N ASP A 10 -4.03 -1.18 -11.63
CA ASP A 10 -4.66 -2.15 -12.51
C ASP A 10 -5.21 -3.39 -11.75
N VAL A 11 -5.17 -3.41 -10.42
CA VAL A 11 -5.73 -4.49 -9.60
C VAL A 11 -7.23 -4.25 -9.40
N PRO A 12 -8.11 -5.22 -9.72
CA PRO A 12 -9.55 -5.07 -9.49
C PRO A 12 -9.87 -4.85 -8.01
N LEU A 13 -10.91 -4.08 -7.71
CA LEU A 13 -11.21 -3.61 -6.35
C LEU A 13 -11.31 -4.75 -5.33
N GLY A 14 -12.00 -5.85 -5.66
CA GLY A 14 -12.12 -7.01 -4.77
C GLY A 14 -10.75 -7.59 -4.37
N PHE A 15 -9.86 -7.79 -5.35
CA PHE A 15 -8.50 -8.24 -5.10
C PHE A 15 -7.66 -7.20 -4.37
N ALA A 16 -7.85 -5.91 -4.66
CA ALA A 16 -7.13 -4.84 -3.97
C ALA A 16 -7.44 -4.83 -2.46
N MET A 17 -8.70 -5.04 -2.06
CA MET A 17 -9.08 -5.10 -0.66
C MET A 17 -8.42 -6.26 0.08
N VAL A 18 -8.44 -7.45 -0.53
CA VAL A 18 -7.80 -8.65 0.02
C VAL A 18 -6.28 -8.46 0.07
N ALA A 19 -5.67 -7.93 -0.99
CA ALA A 19 -4.25 -7.65 -1.06
C ALA A 19 -3.80 -6.67 0.04
N VAL A 20 -4.59 -5.64 0.37
CA VAL A 20 -4.29 -4.70 1.46
C VAL A 20 -4.34 -5.40 2.83
N ALA A 21 -5.30 -6.28 3.06
CA ALA A 21 -5.38 -7.06 4.29
C ALA A 21 -4.17 -8.00 4.44
N HIS A 22 -3.84 -8.76 3.38
CA HIS A 22 -2.65 -9.62 3.33
C HIS A 22 -1.37 -8.82 3.53
N ALA A 23 -1.26 -7.67 2.88
CA ALA A 23 -0.10 -6.79 2.97
C ALA A 23 0.13 -6.32 4.41
N SER A 24 -0.91 -5.88 5.12
CA SER A 24 -0.77 -5.49 6.53
C SER A 24 -0.27 -6.64 7.40
N LEU A 25 -0.80 -7.85 7.21
CA LEU A 25 -0.40 -9.02 8.00
C LEU A 25 1.01 -9.50 7.65
N ALA A 26 1.35 -9.57 6.36
CA ALA A 26 2.68 -9.96 5.89
C ALA A 26 3.76 -8.99 6.37
N GLY A 27 3.49 -7.68 6.32
CA GLY A 27 4.37 -6.66 6.87
C GLY A 27 4.56 -6.82 8.39
N TYR A 28 3.48 -7.06 9.13
CA TYR A 28 3.59 -7.36 10.57
C TYR A 28 4.44 -8.62 10.82
N LEU A 29 4.09 -9.76 10.24
CA LEU A 29 4.80 -11.03 10.46
C LEU A 29 6.30 -10.93 10.14
N ARG A 30 6.65 -10.17 9.09
CA ARG A 30 8.04 -9.96 8.67
C ARG A 30 8.84 -9.09 9.64
N PHE A 31 8.21 -8.10 10.25
CA PHE A 31 8.89 -7.03 11.00
C PHE A 31 8.45 -6.92 12.48
N GLN A 32 7.64 -7.83 13.00
CA GLN A 32 7.02 -7.75 14.34
C GLN A 32 7.99 -7.54 15.50
N ASP A 33 9.22 -8.03 15.37
CA ASP A 33 10.21 -7.95 16.44
C ASP A 33 10.95 -6.61 16.49
N THR A 34 10.82 -5.76 15.46
CA THR A 34 11.52 -4.48 15.42
C THR A 34 10.89 -3.44 16.37
N PRO A 35 11.69 -2.53 16.94
CA PRO A 35 11.17 -1.49 17.83
C PRO A 35 10.17 -0.58 17.14
N GLU A 36 10.33 -0.31 15.84
CA GLU A 36 9.42 0.53 15.06
C GLU A 36 8.03 -0.10 14.96
N VAL A 37 7.93 -1.40 14.69
CA VAL A 37 6.63 -2.09 14.64
C VAL A 37 5.96 -2.10 16.02
N LYS A 38 6.72 -2.35 17.09
CA LYS A 38 6.21 -2.29 18.47
C LYS A 38 5.68 -0.90 18.82
N ALA A 39 6.43 0.16 18.49
CA ALA A 39 6.01 1.55 18.72
C ALA A 39 4.79 1.94 17.88
N TRP A 40 4.75 1.50 16.61
CA TRP A 40 3.63 1.72 15.71
C TRP A 40 2.35 1.03 16.19
N LEU A 41 2.46 -0.20 16.72
CA LEU A 41 1.36 -0.96 17.33
C LEU A 41 0.85 -0.33 18.61
N ALA A 42 1.74 0.19 19.46
CA ALA A 42 1.37 0.89 20.69
C ALA A 42 0.73 2.28 20.43
N GLY A 43 0.90 2.81 19.22
CA GLY A 43 0.32 4.08 18.77
C GLY A 43 -0.98 3.90 17.96
N PRO A 44 -1.27 4.81 17.01
CA PRO A 44 -2.50 4.76 16.23
C PRO A 44 -2.52 3.64 15.18
N PHE A 45 -1.47 2.83 15.08
CA PHE A 45 -1.37 1.73 14.11
C PHE A 45 -1.65 2.16 12.65
N PHE A 46 -1.28 3.41 12.33
CA PHE A 46 -1.69 4.13 11.13
C PHE A 46 -1.13 3.54 9.84
N LYS A 47 -1.99 3.41 8.84
CA LYS A 47 -1.67 2.91 7.49
C LYS A 47 -2.07 3.93 6.44
N ALA A 48 -1.19 4.17 5.47
CA ALA A 48 -1.60 4.82 4.22
C ALA A 48 -1.66 3.76 3.12
N VAL A 49 -2.85 3.59 2.55
CA VAL A 49 -3.04 2.81 1.35
C VAL A 49 -3.00 3.75 0.16
N CYS A 50 -2.13 3.47 -0.80
CA CYS A 50 -1.96 4.28 -2.00
C CYS A 50 -2.20 3.44 -3.25
N ARG A 51 -2.73 4.07 -4.29
CA ARG A 51 -2.82 3.52 -5.64
C ARG A 51 -1.59 3.99 -6.42
N VAL A 52 -0.88 3.07 -7.05
CA VAL A 52 0.36 3.36 -7.79
C VAL A 52 0.36 2.77 -9.19
N ASN A 53 0.97 3.47 -10.13
CA ASN A 53 1.23 2.92 -11.47
C ASN A 53 2.43 1.94 -11.45
N ALA A 54 2.69 1.28 -12.58
CA ALA A 54 3.78 0.30 -12.69
C ALA A 54 5.16 0.90 -12.36
N LYS A 55 5.47 2.10 -12.86
CA LYS A 55 6.76 2.78 -12.61
C LYS A 55 6.94 3.14 -11.13
N GLU A 56 5.89 3.65 -10.49
CA GLU A 56 5.90 3.94 -9.06
C GLU A 56 6.08 2.68 -8.22
N PHE A 57 5.43 1.57 -8.61
CA PHE A 57 5.57 0.28 -7.96
C PHE A 57 7.00 -0.26 -8.07
N ASP A 58 7.59 -0.21 -9.26
CA ASP A 58 8.98 -0.64 -9.49
C ASP A 58 9.98 0.22 -8.72
N ASN A 59 9.80 1.54 -8.69
CA ASN A 59 10.62 2.42 -7.87
C ASN A 59 10.46 2.14 -6.37
N ALA A 60 9.25 1.78 -5.93
CA ALA A 60 8.97 1.49 -4.52
C ALA A 60 9.69 0.21 -4.04
N LYS A 61 9.93 -0.77 -4.93
CA LYS A 61 10.75 -1.96 -4.63
C LYS A 61 12.21 -1.61 -4.32
N LEU A 62 12.70 -0.43 -4.67
CA LEU A 62 14.05 0.03 -4.30
C LEU A 62 14.14 0.54 -2.85
N VAL A 63 13.01 0.73 -2.18
CA VAL A 63 12.98 1.18 -0.79
C VAL A 63 13.06 -0.03 0.14
N GLU A 64 14.00 -0.02 1.07
CA GLU A 64 14.25 -1.11 2.01
C GLU A 64 13.06 -1.42 2.94
N ASP A 65 13.14 -2.58 3.61
CA ASP A 65 12.15 -3.08 4.56
C ASP A 65 10.74 -3.18 3.96
N HIS A 66 10.62 -3.88 2.83
CA HIS A 66 9.35 -4.13 2.17
C HIS A 66 9.04 -5.61 2.00
N VAL A 67 7.78 -5.90 1.71
CA VAL A 67 7.30 -7.22 1.27
C VAL A 67 6.41 -7.01 0.05
N VAL A 68 6.70 -7.73 -1.04
CA VAL A 68 5.87 -7.76 -2.25
C VAL A 68 4.85 -8.88 -2.13
N LEU A 69 3.61 -8.59 -2.50
CA LEU A 69 2.49 -9.53 -2.48
C LEU A 69 2.09 -9.89 -3.90
N THR A 70 1.87 -11.18 -4.13
CA THR A 70 1.35 -11.74 -5.38
C THR A 70 -0.05 -12.31 -5.20
N GLU A 71 -0.82 -12.38 -6.29
CA GLU A 71 -2.17 -12.96 -6.29
C GLU A 71 -2.25 -14.12 -7.29
N SER A 72 -2.51 -15.33 -6.77
CA SER A 72 -2.63 -16.56 -7.56
C SER A 72 -3.78 -16.54 -8.56
N ALA A 73 -4.91 -15.92 -8.21
CA ALA A 73 -6.06 -15.78 -9.11
C ALA A 73 -5.80 -14.80 -10.28
N LEU A 74 -4.66 -14.12 -10.27
CA LEU A 74 -4.19 -13.19 -11.30
C LEU A 74 -2.82 -13.63 -11.84
N ASP A 75 -2.64 -14.92 -12.07
CA ASP A 75 -1.43 -15.54 -12.63
C ASP A 75 -0.15 -15.22 -11.83
N HIS A 76 -0.27 -15.24 -10.49
CA HIS A 76 0.82 -14.91 -9.55
C HIS A 76 1.43 -13.52 -9.74
N ARG A 77 0.71 -12.58 -10.37
CA ARG A 77 1.25 -11.23 -10.57
C ARG A 77 1.45 -10.50 -9.25
N GLU A 78 2.44 -9.61 -9.20
CA GLU A 78 2.58 -8.64 -8.12
C GLU A 78 1.35 -7.73 -8.10
N VAL A 79 0.73 -7.56 -6.93
CA VAL A 79 -0.50 -6.77 -6.74
C VAL A 79 -0.32 -5.63 -5.74
N ALA A 80 0.51 -5.84 -4.72
CA ALA A 80 0.73 -4.86 -3.66
C ALA A 80 2.15 -4.97 -3.09
N ILE A 81 2.59 -3.90 -2.43
CA ILE A 81 3.83 -3.86 -1.68
C ILE A 81 3.57 -3.14 -0.35
N VAL A 82 4.03 -3.73 0.75
CA VAL A 82 3.96 -3.15 2.10
C VAL A 82 5.35 -2.84 2.59
N PHE A 83 5.45 -1.84 3.46
CA PHE A 83 6.71 -1.47 4.08
C PHE A 83 6.61 -1.52 5.60
N LYS A 84 7.73 -1.82 6.27
CA LYS A 84 7.87 -1.60 7.71
C LYS A 84 7.47 -0.15 8.05
N PRO A 85 6.74 0.11 9.15
CA PRO A 85 6.38 1.47 9.53
C PRO A 85 7.64 2.28 9.84
N ARG A 86 7.64 3.55 9.41
CA ARG A 86 8.76 4.50 9.59
C ARG A 86 8.24 5.88 9.98
N GLU A 87 9.07 6.65 10.68
CA GLU A 87 8.77 8.05 11.01
C GLU A 87 9.00 8.94 9.80
N GLU A 88 10.15 8.79 9.15
CA GLU A 88 10.51 9.49 7.93
C GLU A 88 10.39 8.58 6.71
N TRP A 89 9.78 9.14 5.66
CA TRP A 89 9.59 8.47 4.38
C TRP A 89 10.34 9.20 3.28
N PRO A 90 10.86 8.48 2.25
CA PRO A 90 11.39 9.10 1.05
C PRO A 90 10.39 10.11 0.47
N LYS A 91 10.88 11.24 -0.05
CA LYS A 91 10.03 12.35 -0.51
C LYS A 91 8.92 11.92 -1.48
N MET A 92 9.19 10.94 -2.35
CA MET A 92 8.21 10.40 -3.31
C MET A 92 6.91 9.91 -2.64
N PHE A 93 6.97 9.35 -1.43
CA PHE A 93 5.81 8.78 -0.72
C PHE A 93 4.77 9.84 -0.32
N ARG A 94 5.18 11.11 -0.22
CA ARG A 94 4.29 12.23 0.08
C ARG A 94 3.40 12.59 -1.11
N PHE A 95 3.80 12.22 -2.33
CA PHE A 95 3.09 12.53 -3.57
C PHE A 95 2.26 11.35 -4.09
N LEU A 96 2.36 10.17 -3.46
CA LEU A 96 1.58 9.01 -3.85
C LEU A 96 0.08 9.26 -3.63
N LYS A 97 -0.73 8.89 -4.62
CA LYS A 97 -2.18 9.06 -4.57
C LYS A 97 -2.77 8.08 -3.56
N LEU A 98 -3.50 8.60 -2.56
CA LEU A 98 -4.25 7.75 -1.63
C LEU A 98 -5.26 6.88 -2.40
N TYR A 99 -5.39 5.63 -1.98
CA TYR A 99 -6.40 4.71 -2.49
C TYR A 99 -7.74 5.11 -1.87
N ARG A 100 -8.47 5.95 -2.60
CA ARG A 100 -9.80 6.46 -2.26
C ARG A 100 -10.65 6.45 -3.52
N ASP A 101 -11.96 6.58 -3.34
CA ASP A 101 -12.87 6.76 -4.45
C ASP A 101 -12.42 7.94 -5.32
N LEU A 102 -12.56 7.78 -6.63
CA LEU A 102 -12.52 8.93 -7.52
C LEU A 102 -13.66 9.85 -7.10
N PRO A 103 -13.47 11.19 -7.09
CA PRO A 103 -14.59 12.09 -6.87
C PRO A 103 -15.70 11.69 -7.84
N ALA A 104 -16.92 11.52 -7.33
CA ALA A 104 -18.07 11.20 -8.16
C ALA A 104 -18.05 12.12 -9.38
N GLN A 105 -18.09 11.53 -10.59
CA GLN A 105 -18.29 12.30 -11.81
C GLN A 105 -19.52 13.17 -11.57
N LYS A 106 -19.35 14.49 -11.59
CA LYS A 106 -20.50 15.39 -11.64
C LYS A 106 -21.20 15.05 -12.96
N ASN A 107 -22.35 14.39 -12.88
CA ASN A 107 -23.18 14.08 -14.04
C ASN A 107 -23.33 15.37 -14.86
N LEU A 108 -22.74 15.37 -16.05
CA LEU A 108 -22.82 16.44 -17.04
C LEU A 108 -24.05 16.24 -17.93
N ASP A 109 -25.09 15.59 -17.41
CA ASP A 109 -26.35 15.34 -18.10
C ASP A 109 -27.38 16.43 -17.73
N LYS A 110 -27.01 17.67 -18.04
CA LYS A 110 -27.97 18.77 -18.23
C LYS A 110 -27.54 19.56 -19.46
N LEU A 111 -27.88 19.00 -20.62
CA LEU A 111 -28.06 19.73 -21.87
C LEU A 111 -29.43 19.33 -22.43
#